data_AF-A0A6V7JMW0-F1
#
_entry.id   AF-A0A6V7JMW0-F1
#
_cell.length_a   1.000
_cell.length_b   1.000
_cell.length_c   1.000
_cell.angle_alpha   90.00
_cell.angle_beta   90.00
_cell.angle_gamma   90.00
#
_symmetry.space_group_name_H-M   'P 1'
#
loop_
_entity.id
_entity.type
_entity.pdbx_description
1 polymer ?
#
loop_
_entity_poly.entity_id
_entity_poly.type
_entity_poly.pdbx_seq_one_letter_code
_entity_poly.pdbx_strand_id
1 'polypeptide(L)' 'MTTSSEDVLMQVGQVRYKKGDGTLYVMNERIAWMMDNRDTVSVSHKYADIK' A
#
# COMPACT_ATOMS: atom_id res chain seq x y z
N MET A 1 5.56 -20.54 5.78
CA MET A 1 4.71 -19.53 5.10
C MET A 1 3.57 -19.21 6.03
N THR A 2 3.73 -18.24 6.91
CA THR A 2 2.59 -17.71 7.67
C THR A 2 1.82 -16.83 6.71
N THR A 3 0.66 -17.28 6.27
CA THR A 3 -0.32 -16.42 5.59
C THR A 3 -0.83 -15.44 6.64
N SER A 4 -0.09 -14.35 6.89
CA SER A 4 -0.64 -13.22 7.64
C SER A 4 -1.67 -12.59 6.73
N SER A 5 -2.94 -12.93 6.93
CA SER A 5 -4.04 -12.17 6.34
C SER A 5 -3.95 -10.77 6.91
N GLU A 6 -3.59 -9.81 6.07
CA GLU A 6 -3.61 -8.39 6.44
C GLU A 6 -4.94 -7.80 6.01
N ASP A 7 -5.56 -7.06 6.93
CA ASP A 7 -6.83 -6.42 6.67
C ASP A 7 -6.61 -5.06 6.03
N VAL A 8 -7.29 -4.81 4.91
CA VAL A 8 -7.36 -3.48 4.29
C VAL A 8 -8.41 -2.66 5.04
N LEU A 9 -7.97 -1.59 5.69
CA LEU A 9 -8.82 -0.67 6.43
C LEU A 9 -9.41 0.42 5.53
N MET A 10 -8.62 0.89 4.56
CA MET A 10 -9.04 1.94 3.63
C MET A 10 -8.28 1.86 2.30
N GLN A 11 -8.98 2.21 1.22
CA GLN A 11 -8.40 2.39 -0.11
C GLN A 11 -8.58 3.84 -0.56
N VAL A 12 -7.50 4.48 -1.01
CA VAL A 12 -7.50 5.83 -1.55
C VAL A 12 -6.99 5.77 -2.98
N GLY A 13 -7.87 6.00 -3.96
CA GLY A 13 -7.51 6.06 -5.37
C GLY A 13 -6.87 7.40 -5.76
N GLN A 14 -6.31 7.46 -6.98
CA GLN A 14 -5.74 8.67 -7.58
C GLN A 14 -4.63 9.34 -6.75
N VAL A 15 -3.82 8.53 -6.05
CA VAL A 15 -2.69 8.99 -5.25
C VAL A 15 -1.43 8.99 -6.10
N ARG A 16 -0.88 10.18 -6.37
CA ARG A 16 0.38 10.35 -7.09
C ARG A 16 1.59 10.02 -6.21
N TYR A 17 2.44 9.11 -6.66
CA TYR A 17 3.73 8.83 -6.05
C TYR A 17 4.84 8.77 -7.11
N LYS A 18 5.91 9.54 -6.90
CA LYS A 18 6.99 9.75 -7.87
C LYS A 18 6.44 10.13 -9.25
N LYS A 19 6.60 9.28 -10.27
CA LYS A 19 6.20 9.53 -11.66
C LYS A 19 4.90 8.82 -12.06
N GLY A 20 4.12 8.32 -11.10
CA GLY A 20 2.93 7.53 -11.38
C GLY A 20 1.75 7.88 -10.48
N ASP A 21 0.56 7.69 -11.04
CA ASP A 21 -0.70 7.68 -10.29
C ASP A 21 -1.04 6.24 -9.91
N GLY A 22 -1.72 6.08 -8.78
CA GLY A 22 -1.95 4.79 -8.18
C GLY A 22 -2.97 4.83 -7.06
N THR A 23 -3.10 3.69 -6.39
CA THR A 23 -3.98 3.49 -5.26
C THR A 23 -3.15 3.22 -4.00
N LEU A 24 -3.44 3.97 -2.94
CA LEU A 24 -2.88 3.80 -1.61
C LEU A 24 -3.82 2.93 -0.76
N TYR A 25 -3.24 1.92 -0.13
CA TYR A 25 -3.92 0.98 0.74
C TYR A 25 -3.42 1.19 2.16
N VAL A 26 -4.34 1.50 3.06
CA VAL A 26 -4.11 1.56 4.50
C VAL A 26 -4.52 0.20 5.05
N MET A 27 -3.58 -0.52 5.63
CA MET A 27 -3.81 -1.85 6.21
C MET A 27 -3.67 -1.78 7.73
N ASN A 28 -3.89 -2.89 8.43
CA ASN A 28 -3.75 -2.97 9.89
C ASN A 28 -2.30 -2.77 10.39
N GLU A 29 -1.27 -3.28 9.68
CA GLU A 29 0.13 -3.22 10.12
C GLU A 29 1.04 -2.32 9.28
N ARG A 30 0.59 -1.95 8.08
CA ARG A 30 1.40 -1.26 7.08
C ARG A 30 0.58 -0.32 6.21
N ILE A 31 1.28 0.55 5.51
CA ILE A 31 0.74 1.28 4.37
C ILE A 31 1.39 0.77 3.08
N ALA A 32 0.60 0.57 2.04
CA ALA A 32 1.05 0.07 0.76
C ALA A 32 0.54 0.94 -0.39
N TRP A 33 1.33 1.11 -1.45
CA TRP A 33 0.93 1.83 -2.65
C TRP A 33 1.16 0.97 -3.89
N MET A 34 0.15 0.90 -4.76
CA MET A 34 0.19 0.23 -6.06
C MET A 34 -0.07 1.22 -7.17
N MET A 35 0.69 1.12 -8.25
CA MET A 35 0.44 1.88 -9.48
C MET A 35 -0.76 1.27 -10.21
N ASP A 36 -1.65 2.10 -10.77
CA ASP A 36 -2.95 1.65 -11.31
C ASP A 36 -2.83 0.64 -12.48
N ASN A 37 -1.63 0.53 -13.10
CA ASN A 37 -1.34 -0.40 -14.19
C ASN A 37 -0.32 -1.51 -13.81
N ARG A 38 -0.17 -1.82 -12.52
CA ARG A 38 0.72 -2.88 -12.04
C ARG A 38 0.07 -3.72 -10.96
N ASP A 39 0.17 -5.03 -11.10
CA ASP A 39 -0.30 -6.00 -10.11
C ASP A 39 0.66 -6.20 -8.93
N THR A 40 1.68 -5.35 -8.79
CA THR A 40 2.69 -5.46 -7.74
C THR A 40 2.72 -4.22 -6.86
N VAL A 41 2.73 -4.45 -5.56
CA VAL A 41 2.95 -3.42 -4.53
C VAL A 41 4.30 -2.76 -4.75
N SER A 42 4.28 -1.48 -5.12
CA SER A 42 5.49 -0.72 -5.42
C SER A 42 6.11 -0.09 -4.18
N VAL A 43 5.30 0.15 -3.14
CA VAL A 43 5.75 0.65 -1.84
C VAL A 43 4.98 -0.09 -0.75
N SER A 44 5.67 -0.56 0.28
CA SER A 44 5.06 -1.19 1.46
C SER A 44 5.93 -0.86 2.67
N HIS A 45 5.41 -0.08 3.61
CA HIS A 45 6.11 0.30 4.85
C HIS A 45 5.26 -0.05 6.07
N LYS A 46 5.83 -0.78 7.02
CA LYS A 46 5.17 -1.02 8.31
C LYS A 46 5.06 0.29 9.07
N TYR A 47 4.01 0.44 9.86
CA TYR A 47 3.83 1.66 10.65
C TYR A 47 4.97 1.87 11.65
N ALA A 48 5.54 0.79 12.20
CA ALA A 48 6.68 0.86 13.12
C ALA A 48 7.95 1.49 12.52
N ASP A 49 8.09 1.50 11.19
CA ASP A 49 9.25 2.05 10.49
C ASP A 49 9.08 3.53 10.10
N ILE A 50 7.87 4.09 10.30
CA ILE A 50 7.52 5.47 9.94
C ILE A 50 7.57 6.32 11.21
N LYS A 51 8.37 7.39 11.20
CA LYS A 51 8.51 8.33 12.32
C LYS A 51 7.39 9.36 12.37
#